data_AF-A0A7K7W3K1-F1
#
_entry.id   AF-A0A7K7W3K1-F1
#
_cell.length_a   1.000
_cell.length_b   1.000
_cell.length_c   1.000
_cell.angle_alpha   90.00
_cell.angle_beta   90.00
_cell.angle_gamma   90.00
#
_symmetry.space_group_name_H-M   'P 1'
#
loop_
_entity.id
_entity.type
_entity.pdbx_description
1 polymer ?
#
loop_
_entity_poly.entity_id
_entity_poly.type
_entity_poly.pdbx_seq_one_letter_code
_entity_poly.pdbx_strand_id
1 'polypeptide(L)'
;FIPWKKLYHGYVMKEPAALHSVGQLLERYAIAKEQEECMVGMIRCVSAIHTSQNVNPSAVLRCLRSHHLFPKAATCITGKVPHFQSSTRPQAMWAIVTTMVLFSDGIRDIQTLMERLWRPSSTLSFVDVTETLYCIATLLYAMREADIAISNRIHYNIFYCLYLMENGSVTTEAEEETPASLCRQDLWSGNCPDIKLTHEQQRILNHKIERGQVVKIMAFAGTGKTSTLIKYAEKFAELNFLYVTFNKAVAERGKRVFPRNVACKTFHSLAFGSVGKRYKEKGKLNFSNLSAYSVSFLIQHRKGQSLFIRGKTVKETLQNFFASSDEEISEEHVPTWFKNTHGVRQLVTLEEKKINVQEANEIWYNMKKLDGDTEKNYKITCDGYLKLWQLSKPQLTGYDAIFVDEAQDCTPAIVDIVLSQSCGVILVGDPHQQIYTFRGAVNTLYMVPHTHIYYLTQSFRFGPEIAYVGATILDVCKRMRNKTLVGG
;
A
#
# COMPACT_ATOMS: atom_id res chain seq x y z
N PHE A 1 -11.58 -25.16 11.75
CA PHE A 1 -10.71 -24.25 12.53
C PHE A 1 -9.27 -24.66 12.25
N ILE A 2 -8.36 -23.73 11.90
CA ILE A 2 -6.96 -24.05 11.54
C ILE A 2 -6.04 -23.41 12.60
N PRO A 3 -5.55 -24.18 13.60
CA PRO A 3 -4.76 -23.67 14.72
C PRO A 3 -3.51 -22.89 14.31
N TRP A 4 -2.68 -23.46 13.42
CA TRP A 4 -1.44 -22.82 12.98
C TRP A 4 -1.66 -21.55 12.18
N LYS A 5 -2.77 -21.45 11.41
CA LYS A 5 -3.15 -20.20 10.76
C LYS A 5 -3.42 -19.10 11.78
N LYS A 6 -4.15 -19.41 12.85
CA LYS A 6 -4.42 -18.47 13.94
C LYS A 6 -3.12 -18.06 14.64
N LEU A 7 -2.24 -19.02 14.94
CA LEU A 7 -0.96 -18.76 15.58
C LEU A 7 -0.04 -17.89 14.70
N TYR A 8 0.02 -18.18 13.40
CA TYR A 8 0.78 -17.37 12.43
C TYR A 8 0.33 -15.92 12.43
N HIS A 9 -0.97 -15.67 12.26
CA HIS A 9 -1.50 -14.31 12.24
C HIS A 9 -1.30 -13.59 13.59
N GLY A 10 -1.53 -14.27 14.71
CA GLY A 10 -1.28 -13.70 16.04
C GLY A 10 0.20 -13.36 16.25
N TYR A 11 1.12 -14.22 15.77
CA TYR A 11 2.56 -13.97 15.87
C TYR A 11 3.01 -12.78 15.01
N VAL A 12 2.52 -12.69 13.76
CA VAL A 12 2.79 -11.55 12.87
C VAL A 12 2.24 -10.25 13.46
N MET A 13 1.07 -10.30 14.11
CA MET A 13 0.46 -9.17 14.82
C MET A 13 1.06 -8.89 16.21
N LYS A 14 2.10 -9.63 16.60
CA LYS A 14 2.79 -9.48 17.90
C LYS A 14 1.87 -9.66 19.11
N GLU A 15 0.87 -10.54 19.01
CA GLU A 15 0.01 -10.89 20.14
C GLU A 15 0.82 -11.61 21.23
N PRO A 16 0.74 -11.19 22.51
CA PRO A 16 1.58 -11.74 23.58
C PRO A 16 1.47 -13.27 23.73
N ALA A 17 0.26 -13.83 23.62
CA ALA A 17 0.03 -15.27 23.73
C ALA A 17 0.69 -16.05 22.58
N ALA A 18 0.66 -15.51 21.35
CA ALA A 18 1.27 -16.13 20.19
C ALA A 18 2.80 -16.06 20.27
N LEU A 19 3.35 -14.90 20.68
CA LEU A 19 4.79 -14.72 20.91
C LEU A 19 5.33 -15.71 21.94
N HIS A 20 4.62 -15.86 23.07
CA HIS A 20 4.99 -16.81 24.12
C HIS A 20 4.95 -18.26 23.62
N SER A 21 3.86 -18.64 22.95
CA SER A 21 3.66 -20.01 22.43
C SER A 21 4.73 -20.39 21.41
N VAL A 22 5.06 -19.48 20.48
CA VAL A 22 6.13 -19.71 19.49
C VAL A 22 7.50 -19.71 20.16
N GLY A 23 7.75 -18.84 21.14
CA GLY A 23 9.00 -18.84 21.92
C GLY A 23 9.27 -20.18 22.60
N GLN A 24 8.27 -20.75 23.28
CA GLN A 24 8.37 -22.08 23.89
C GLN A 24 8.68 -23.19 22.87
N LEU A 25 8.13 -23.09 21.66
CA LEU A 25 8.42 -24.04 20.59
C LEU A 25 9.87 -23.91 20.11
N LEU A 26 10.38 -22.69 19.96
CA LEU A 26 11.78 -22.47 19.56
C LEU A 26 12.74 -23.05 20.62
N GLU A 27 12.48 -22.82 21.91
CA GLU A 27 13.27 -23.38 23.01
C GLU A 27 13.20 -24.90 23.05
N ARG A 28 11.99 -25.47 23.02
CA ARG A 28 11.77 -26.93 23.11
C ARG A 28 12.48 -27.72 22.01
N TYR A 29 12.61 -27.13 20.83
CA TYR A 29 13.23 -27.78 19.67
C TYR A 29 14.65 -27.25 19.37
N ALA A 30 15.25 -26.48 20.28
CA ALA A 30 16.59 -25.90 20.14
C ALA A 30 16.79 -25.10 18.84
N ILE A 31 15.76 -24.33 18.45
CA ILE A 31 15.78 -23.45 17.27
C ILE A 31 16.29 -22.07 17.71
N ALA A 32 17.60 -21.95 17.86
CA ALA A 32 18.28 -20.72 18.25
C ALA A 32 19.51 -20.46 17.37
N LYS A 33 19.99 -19.21 17.33
CA LYS A 33 21.11 -18.79 16.48
C LYS A 33 22.42 -19.49 16.85
N GLU A 34 22.58 -19.80 18.13
CA GLU A 34 23.76 -20.43 18.70
C GLU A 34 23.82 -21.94 18.42
N GLN A 35 22.73 -22.53 17.92
CA GLN A 35 22.60 -23.97 17.69
C GLN A 35 22.91 -24.30 16.22
N GLU A 36 23.98 -25.06 15.98
CA GLU A 36 24.37 -25.51 14.64
C GLU A 36 23.27 -26.36 13.95
N GLU A 37 22.44 -27.03 14.73
CA GLU A 37 21.36 -27.90 14.24
C GLU A 37 19.96 -27.23 14.24
N CYS A 38 19.87 -25.90 14.27
CA CYS A 38 18.58 -25.18 14.32
C CYS A 38 17.58 -25.60 13.22
N MET A 39 18.06 -25.87 12.00
CA MET A 39 17.24 -26.38 10.89
C MET A 39 16.69 -27.78 11.15
N VAL A 40 17.47 -28.65 11.81
CA VAL A 40 17.02 -29.99 12.22
C VAL A 40 15.98 -29.87 13.34
N GLY A 41 16.16 -28.93 14.27
CA GLY A 41 15.18 -28.56 15.28
C GLY A 41 13.84 -28.15 14.66
N MET A 42 13.86 -27.30 13.64
CA MET A 42 12.67 -26.91 12.86
C MET A 42 11.99 -28.12 12.21
N ILE A 43 12.75 -29.00 11.55
CA ILE A 43 12.21 -30.23 10.94
C ILE A 43 11.54 -31.11 12.01
N ARG A 44 12.18 -31.31 13.17
CA ARG A 44 11.61 -32.07 14.29
C ARG A 44 10.32 -31.45 14.82
N CYS A 45 10.24 -30.12 14.88
CA CYS A 45 9.06 -29.37 15.30
C CYS A 45 7.89 -29.60 14.35
N VAL A 46 8.08 -29.40 13.04
CA VAL A 46 7.03 -29.61 12.03
C VAL A 46 6.61 -31.09 11.96
N SER A 47 7.56 -32.01 12.15
CA SER A 47 7.28 -33.45 12.17
C SER A 47 6.42 -33.90 13.35
N ALA A 48 6.30 -33.09 14.40
CA ALA A 48 5.49 -33.37 15.57
C ALA A 48 4.03 -32.86 15.42
N ILE A 49 3.66 -32.26 14.29
CA ILE A 49 2.29 -31.83 14.01
C ILE A 49 1.35 -33.03 14.06
N HIS A 50 0.19 -32.83 14.70
CA HIS A 50 -0.85 -33.84 14.77
C HIS A 50 -1.31 -34.21 13.35
N THR A 51 -1.24 -35.49 13.02
CA THR A 51 -1.71 -36.01 11.72
C THR A 51 -2.98 -36.80 11.95
N SER A 52 -4.00 -36.55 11.12
CA SER A 52 -5.28 -37.27 11.17
C SER A 52 -5.07 -38.79 11.05
N GLN A 53 -5.79 -39.58 11.85
CA GLN A 53 -5.62 -41.05 11.91
C GLN A 53 -5.85 -41.77 10.57
N ASN A 54 -6.59 -41.14 9.66
CA ASN A 54 -6.93 -41.69 8.34
C ASN A 54 -5.84 -41.48 7.28
N VAL A 55 -4.77 -40.75 7.58
CA VAL A 55 -3.69 -40.46 6.63
C VAL A 55 -2.78 -41.67 6.51
N ASN A 56 -2.52 -42.11 5.28
CA ASN A 56 -1.54 -43.15 4.96
C ASN A 56 -0.20 -42.52 4.52
N PRO A 57 0.85 -42.50 5.37
CA PRO A 57 2.12 -41.85 5.04
C PRO A 57 2.79 -42.44 3.78
N SER A 58 2.67 -43.75 3.57
CA SER A 58 3.26 -44.40 2.39
C SER A 58 2.57 -43.99 1.09
N ALA A 59 1.26 -43.73 1.13
CA ALA A 59 0.51 -43.21 -0.01
C ALA A 59 0.92 -41.78 -0.37
N VAL A 60 1.10 -40.90 0.64
CA VAL A 60 1.63 -39.54 0.46
C VAL A 60 3.02 -39.57 -0.15
N LEU A 61 3.95 -40.33 0.45
CA LEU A 61 5.33 -40.43 -0.04
C LEU A 61 5.39 -40.93 -1.49
N ARG A 62 4.52 -41.88 -1.88
CA ARG A 62 4.40 -42.34 -3.26
C ARG A 62 3.97 -41.22 -4.21
N CYS A 63 3.06 -40.33 -3.81
CA CYS A 63 2.66 -39.16 -4.61
C CYS A 63 3.84 -38.18 -4.81
N LEU A 64 4.67 -38.04 -3.78
CA LEU A 64 5.83 -37.15 -3.78
C LEU A 64 7.03 -37.66 -4.58
N ARG A 65 7.16 -38.98 -4.82
CA ARG A 65 8.29 -39.57 -5.58
C ARG A 65 8.52 -38.95 -6.96
N SER A 66 7.46 -38.44 -7.59
CA SER A 66 7.53 -37.77 -8.90
C SER A 66 8.05 -36.33 -8.84
N HIS A 67 8.18 -35.76 -7.65
CA HIS A 67 8.68 -34.41 -7.45
C HIS A 67 10.21 -34.39 -7.45
N HIS A 68 10.82 -33.47 -8.19
CA HIS A 68 12.28 -33.43 -8.39
C HIS A 68 13.09 -33.23 -7.10
N LEU A 69 12.54 -32.53 -6.10
CA LEU A 69 13.16 -32.35 -4.78
C LEU A 69 13.06 -33.58 -3.85
N PHE A 70 12.18 -34.54 -4.12
CA PHE A 70 11.92 -35.67 -3.21
C PHE A 70 13.18 -36.53 -2.94
N PRO A 71 13.97 -36.96 -3.95
CA PRO A 71 15.16 -37.78 -3.70
C PRO A 71 16.19 -37.07 -2.81
N LYS A 72 16.40 -35.77 -3.03
CA LYS A 72 17.32 -34.94 -2.23
C LYS A 72 16.85 -34.84 -0.77
N ALA A 73 15.56 -34.57 -0.57
CA ALA A 73 14.96 -34.45 0.76
C ALA A 73 15.00 -35.78 1.54
N ALA A 74 14.66 -36.90 0.91
CA ALA A 74 14.68 -38.22 1.53
C ALA A 74 16.09 -38.64 1.99
N THR A 75 17.10 -38.42 1.14
CA THR A 75 18.50 -38.70 1.49
C THR A 75 18.98 -37.82 2.66
N CYS A 76 18.61 -36.54 2.66
CA CYS A 76 18.96 -35.61 3.75
C CYS A 76 18.38 -36.07 5.10
N ILE A 77 17.08 -36.41 5.14
CA ILE A 77 16.43 -36.89 6.37
C ILE A 77 17.06 -38.19 6.87
N THR A 78 17.37 -39.12 5.97
CA THR A 78 18.00 -40.39 6.33
C THR A 78 19.37 -40.19 6.99
N GLY A 79 20.17 -39.23 6.51
CA GLY A 79 21.50 -38.94 7.05
C GLY A 79 21.51 -38.09 8.32
N LYS A 80 20.57 -37.13 8.48
CA LYS A 80 20.57 -36.16 9.59
C LYS A 80 19.61 -36.49 10.72
N VAL A 81 18.59 -37.32 10.48
CA VAL A 81 17.61 -37.72 11.51
C VAL A 81 17.33 -39.22 11.42
N PRO A 82 18.29 -40.08 11.82
CA PRO A 82 18.20 -41.54 11.63
C PRO A 82 17.01 -42.17 12.38
N HIS A 83 16.45 -41.52 13.41
CA HIS A 83 15.24 -41.99 14.10
C HIS A 83 13.99 -42.03 13.20
N PHE A 84 14.02 -41.42 12.00
CA PHE A 84 12.95 -41.45 11.00
C PHE A 84 13.13 -42.52 9.90
N GLN A 85 14.06 -43.47 10.07
CA GLN A 85 14.36 -44.53 9.09
C GLN A 85 13.17 -45.44 8.71
N SER A 86 12.08 -45.47 9.49
CA SER A 86 10.85 -46.18 9.10
C SER A 86 9.94 -45.26 8.27
N SER A 87 9.91 -45.51 6.95
CA SER A 87 9.12 -44.79 5.94
C SER A 87 7.58 -44.88 6.10
N THR A 88 7.12 -45.52 7.17
CA THR A 88 5.71 -45.72 7.52
C THR A 88 5.22 -44.76 8.61
N ARG A 89 6.09 -43.93 9.20
CA ARG A 89 5.72 -43.00 10.26
C ARG A 89 5.26 -41.63 9.70
N PRO A 90 4.15 -41.06 10.20
CA PRO A 90 3.72 -39.70 9.83
C PRO A 90 4.80 -38.63 10.05
N GLN A 91 5.64 -38.80 11.07
CA GLN A 91 6.73 -37.87 11.37
C GLN A 91 7.78 -37.83 10.23
N ALA A 92 8.13 -39.00 9.67
CA ALA A 92 9.09 -39.08 8.56
C ALA A 92 8.54 -38.41 7.29
N MET A 93 7.24 -38.54 7.05
CA MET A 93 6.55 -37.88 5.94
C MET A 93 6.62 -36.36 6.04
N TRP A 94 6.25 -35.79 7.19
CA TRP A 94 6.32 -34.35 7.40
C TRP A 94 7.75 -33.82 7.43
N ALA A 95 8.71 -34.60 7.92
CA ALA A 95 10.12 -34.25 7.83
C ALA A 95 10.55 -34.07 6.36
N ILE A 96 10.21 -35.02 5.49
CA ILE A 96 10.52 -34.95 4.06
C ILE A 96 9.81 -33.76 3.40
N VAL A 97 8.52 -33.56 3.67
CA VAL A 97 7.77 -32.41 3.13
C VAL A 97 8.42 -31.09 3.56
N THR A 98 8.79 -30.96 4.83
CA THR A 98 9.48 -29.76 5.36
C THR A 98 10.81 -29.54 4.65
N THR A 99 11.62 -30.59 4.48
CA THR A 99 12.89 -30.49 3.75
C THR A 99 12.70 -30.13 2.29
N MET A 100 11.66 -30.65 1.62
CA MET A 100 11.33 -30.25 0.24
C MET A 100 10.99 -28.76 0.15
N VAL A 101 10.26 -28.21 1.13
CA VAL A 101 9.97 -26.76 1.19
C VAL A 101 11.25 -25.96 1.44
N LEU A 102 12.12 -26.41 2.34
CA LEU A 102 13.41 -25.77 2.60
C LEU A 102 14.37 -25.79 1.40
N PHE A 103 14.27 -26.82 0.55
CA PHE A 103 15.05 -26.95 -0.69
C PHE A 103 14.39 -26.29 -1.91
N SER A 104 13.23 -25.64 -1.74
CA SER A 104 12.54 -25.01 -2.87
C SER A 104 13.31 -23.81 -3.40
N ASP A 105 13.52 -23.78 -4.72
CA ASP A 105 14.21 -22.69 -5.42
C ASP A 105 13.22 -21.61 -5.88
N GLY A 106 11.91 -21.85 -5.77
CA GLY A 106 10.90 -20.89 -6.16
C GLY A 106 9.48 -21.36 -5.84
N ILE A 107 8.52 -20.52 -6.19
CA ILE A 107 7.10 -20.76 -5.93
C ILE A 107 6.58 -22.00 -6.66
N ARG A 108 7.07 -22.27 -7.88
CA ARG A 108 6.63 -23.42 -8.68
C ARG A 108 6.91 -24.76 -7.99
N ASP A 109 7.99 -24.86 -7.22
CA ASP A 109 8.31 -26.08 -6.46
C ASP A 109 7.29 -26.31 -5.35
N ILE A 110 6.93 -25.25 -4.61
CA ILE A 110 5.93 -25.35 -3.55
C ILE A 110 4.54 -25.63 -4.13
N GLN A 111 4.16 -24.98 -5.23
CA GLN A 111 2.90 -25.26 -5.93
C GLN A 111 2.83 -26.71 -6.42
N THR A 112 3.89 -27.21 -7.06
CA THR A 112 3.95 -28.62 -7.53
C THR A 112 3.89 -29.59 -6.35
N LEU A 113 4.55 -29.28 -5.24
CA LEU A 113 4.45 -30.05 -4.00
C LEU A 113 2.99 -30.10 -3.51
N MET A 114 2.30 -28.97 -3.44
CA MET A 114 0.91 -28.89 -2.98
C MET A 114 -0.06 -29.64 -3.90
N GLU A 115 0.06 -29.47 -5.23
CA GLU A 115 -0.72 -30.23 -6.21
C GLU A 115 -0.58 -31.75 -6.03
N ARG A 116 0.62 -32.22 -5.65
CA ARG A 116 0.87 -33.63 -5.38
C ARG A 116 0.29 -34.07 -4.03
N LEU A 117 0.38 -33.23 -3.01
CA LEU A 117 -0.19 -33.48 -1.68
C LEU A 117 -1.73 -33.48 -1.70
N TRP A 118 -2.38 -32.78 -2.62
CA TRP A 118 -3.85 -32.79 -2.76
C TRP A 118 -4.41 -33.78 -3.75
N ARG A 119 -3.57 -34.62 -4.38
CA ARG A 119 -4.10 -35.72 -5.19
C ARG A 119 -4.99 -36.60 -4.31
N PRO A 120 -6.14 -37.08 -4.79
CA PRO A 120 -7.00 -37.98 -4.02
C PRO A 120 -6.25 -39.21 -3.47
N SER A 121 -5.19 -39.65 -4.16
CA SER A 121 -4.32 -40.75 -3.77
C SER A 121 -3.41 -40.48 -2.56
N SER A 122 -3.26 -39.24 -2.11
CA SER A 122 -2.40 -38.88 -0.97
C SER A 122 -3.08 -39.11 0.38
N THR A 123 -4.42 -39.22 0.44
CA THR A 123 -5.22 -39.30 1.68
C THR A 123 -5.10 -38.08 2.62
N LEU A 124 -4.37 -37.03 2.24
CA LEU A 124 -4.27 -35.79 3.00
C LEU A 124 -5.43 -34.86 2.68
N SER A 125 -6.01 -34.24 3.71
CA SER A 125 -7.01 -33.19 3.50
C SER A 125 -6.35 -31.87 3.12
N PHE A 126 -7.13 -30.97 2.52
CA PHE A 126 -6.72 -29.59 2.32
C PHE A 126 -6.25 -28.93 3.62
N VAL A 127 -6.95 -29.19 4.72
CA VAL A 127 -6.66 -28.64 6.05
C VAL A 127 -5.30 -29.10 6.57
N ASP A 128 -4.96 -30.39 6.43
CA ASP A 128 -3.67 -30.91 6.90
C ASP A 128 -2.48 -30.22 6.19
N VAL A 129 -2.59 -30.01 4.87
CA VAL A 129 -1.55 -29.34 4.08
C VAL A 129 -1.44 -27.85 4.45
N THR A 130 -2.58 -27.16 4.54
CA THR A 130 -2.63 -25.75 4.94
C THR A 130 -2.03 -25.55 6.33
N GLU A 131 -2.39 -26.40 7.28
CA GLU A 131 -1.91 -26.34 8.66
C GLU A 131 -0.38 -26.51 8.73
N THR A 132 0.17 -27.49 8.01
CA THR A 132 1.62 -27.69 7.94
C THR A 132 2.34 -26.50 7.30
N LEU A 133 1.82 -25.96 6.18
CA LEU A 133 2.44 -24.79 5.54
C LEU A 133 2.42 -23.56 6.45
N TYR A 134 1.35 -23.33 7.21
CA TYR A 134 1.31 -22.27 8.21
C TYR A 134 2.28 -22.52 9.37
N CYS A 135 2.48 -23.77 9.80
CA CYS A 135 3.51 -24.11 10.78
C CYS A 135 4.91 -23.75 10.27
N ILE A 136 5.26 -24.19 9.06
CA ILE A 136 6.54 -23.89 8.43
C ILE A 136 6.70 -22.37 8.30
N ALA A 137 5.69 -21.65 7.81
CA ALA A 137 5.73 -20.19 7.68
C ALA A 137 5.94 -19.49 9.03
N THR A 138 5.25 -19.93 10.09
CA THR A 138 5.41 -19.39 11.45
C THR A 138 6.83 -19.56 11.95
N LEU A 139 7.39 -20.76 11.82
CA LEU A 139 8.76 -21.05 12.26
C LEU A 139 9.79 -20.26 11.46
N LEU A 140 9.69 -20.22 10.12
CA LEU A 140 10.61 -19.43 9.29
C LEU A 140 10.58 -17.94 9.64
N TYR A 141 9.38 -17.40 9.87
CA TYR A 141 9.22 -16.00 10.27
C TYR A 141 9.80 -15.74 11.67
N ALA A 142 9.58 -16.65 12.62
CA ALA A 142 10.12 -16.55 13.98
C ALA A 142 11.65 -16.70 14.01
N MET A 143 12.21 -17.61 13.23
CA MET A 143 13.66 -17.79 13.07
C MET A 143 14.30 -16.52 12.52
N ARG A 144 13.65 -15.86 11.56
CA ARG A 144 14.10 -14.57 11.02
C ARG A 144 14.07 -13.47 12.08
N GLU A 145 13.02 -13.42 12.90
CA GLU A 145 12.94 -12.45 14.02
C GLU A 145 14.00 -12.71 15.10
N ALA A 146 14.42 -13.97 15.26
CA ALA A 146 15.51 -14.39 16.14
C ALA A 146 16.91 -14.22 15.52
N ASP A 147 17.02 -13.51 14.38
CA ASP A 147 18.28 -13.23 13.67
C ASP A 147 19.06 -14.50 13.25
N ILE A 148 18.33 -15.61 13.01
CA ILE A 148 18.88 -16.83 12.43
C ILE A 148 19.05 -16.60 10.92
N ALA A 149 20.21 -16.99 10.38
CA ALA A 149 20.57 -16.78 8.98
C ALA A 149 19.73 -17.66 8.03
N ILE A 150 18.52 -17.20 7.71
CA ILE A 150 17.61 -17.87 6.78
C ILE A 150 17.08 -16.91 5.72
N SER A 151 16.98 -17.40 4.48
CA SER A 151 16.46 -16.60 3.37
C SER A 151 14.97 -16.32 3.58
N ASN A 152 14.60 -15.04 3.64
CA ASN A 152 13.20 -14.60 3.68
C ASN A 152 12.39 -15.09 2.46
N ARG A 153 13.06 -15.47 1.37
CA ARG A 153 12.42 -15.98 0.16
C ARG A 153 11.60 -17.24 0.41
N ILE A 154 12.08 -18.15 1.27
CA ILE A 154 11.36 -19.40 1.57
C ILE A 154 10.02 -19.07 2.24
N HIS A 155 10.06 -18.19 3.26
CA HIS A 155 8.84 -17.70 3.91
C HIS A 155 7.90 -17.01 2.92
N TYR A 156 8.42 -16.13 2.07
CA TYR A 156 7.63 -15.43 1.05
C TYR A 156 6.95 -16.42 0.08
N ASN A 157 7.66 -17.42 -0.41
CA ASN A 157 7.11 -18.39 -1.36
C ASN A 157 5.96 -19.20 -0.75
N ILE A 158 6.10 -19.61 0.53
CA ILE A 158 5.02 -20.31 1.25
C ILE A 158 3.84 -19.37 1.47
N PHE A 159 4.09 -18.15 1.94
CA PHE A 159 3.06 -17.13 2.14
C PHE A 159 2.30 -16.87 0.84
N TYR A 160 3.01 -16.75 -0.28
CA TYR A 160 2.43 -16.55 -1.60
C TYR A 160 1.50 -17.72 -2.00
N CYS A 161 1.95 -18.95 -1.82
CA CYS A 161 1.14 -20.13 -2.13
C CYS A 161 -0.11 -20.20 -1.24
N LEU A 162 0.04 -19.96 0.07
CA LEU A 162 -1.08 -19.85 1.01
C LEU A 162 -2.05 -18.73 0.61
N TYR A 163 -1.53 -17.57 0.18
CA TYR A 163 -2.35 -16.46 -0.29
C TYR A 163 -3.17 -16.86 -1.52
N LEU A 164 -2.55 -17.49 -2.52
CA LEU A 164 -3.25 -17.95 -3.73
C LEU A 164 -4.30 -19.01 -3.42
N MET A 165 -4.06 -19.88 -2.43
CA MET A 165 -5.06 -20.86 -2.02
C MET A 165 -6.30 -20.20 -1.43
N GLU A 166 -6.08 -19.24 -0.54
CA GLU A 166 -7.16 -18.60 0.20
C GLU A 166 -7.95 -17.61 -0.64
N ASN A 167 -7.31 -17.07 -1.68
CA ASN A 167 -7.91 -16.10 -2.59
C ASN A 167 -8.18 -16.66 -4.00
N GLY A 168 -7.80 -17.92 -4.24
CA GLY A 168 -7.99 -18.62 -5.49
C GLY A 168 -9.41 -19.16 -5.57
N SER A 169 -10.34 -18.32 -6.03
CA SER A 169 -11.63 -18.70 -6.60
C SER A 169 -12.51 -19.63 -5.74
N VAL A 170 -13.55 -19.04 -5.13
CA VAL A 170 -14.87 -19.69 -5.10
C VAL A 170 -15.23 -20.02 -6.56
N THR A 171 -14.95 -21.25 -6.99
CA THR A 171 -15.75 -21.87 -8.04
C THR A 171 -17.12 -22.07 -7.42
N THR A 172 -18.10 -21.29 -7.90
CA THR A 172 -19.50 -21.71 -7.85
C THR A 172 -19.57 -23.17 -8.28
N GLU A 173 -20.39 -23.91 -7.56
CA GLU A 173 -20.63 -25.33 -7.67
C GLU A 173 -20.61 -25.80 -9.12
N ALA A 174 -19.86 -26.87 -9.37
CA ALA A 174 -19.85 -27.56 -10.63
C ALA A 174 -21.25 -28.12 -10.91
N GLU A 175 -22.02 -27.46 -11.76
CA GLU A 175 -22.93 -28.19 -12.64
C GLU A 175 -22.06 -28.88 -13.71
N GLU A 176 -22.30 -30.18 -13.87
CA GLU A 176 -21.56 -31.08 -14.75
C GLU A 176 -21.59 -30.59 -16.21
N GLU A 177 -20.49 -30.06 -16.72
CA GLU A 177 -20.33 -29.83 -18.16
C GLU A 177 -19.44 -30.90 -18.81
N THR A 178 -20.08 -31.69 -19.68
CA THR A 178 -19.48 -32.76 -20.49
C THR A 178 -18.49 -32.25 -21.55
N PRO A 179 -17.53 -33.09 -22.02
CA PRO A 179 -16.35 -32.66 -22.80
C PRO A 179 -16.60 -32.37 -24.30
N ALA A 180 -17.78 -31.88 -24.68
CA ALA A 180 -18.18 -31.77 -26.09
C ALA A 180 -18.41 -30.34 -26.62
N SER A 181 -18.17 -29.29 -25.83
CA SER A 181 -18.39 -27.89 -26.26
C SER A 181 -17.12 -27.12 -26.65
N LEU A 182 -15.95 -27.77 -26.66
CA LEU A 182 -14.67 -27.20 -27.13
C LEU A 182 -14.60 -27.12 -28.67
N CYS A 183 -15.54 -26.39 -29.29
CA CYS A 183 -15.37 -25.75 -30.61
C CYS A 183 -16.65 -25.00 -30.99
N ARG A 184 -16.49 -23.70 -31.28
CA ARG A 184 -17.48 -22.71 -31.77
C ARG A 184 -18.22 -21.93 -30.69
N GLN A 185 -17.70 -20.72 -30.39
CA GLN A 185 -18.49 -19.49 -30.51
C GLN A 185 -17.56 -18.27 -30.51
N ASP A 186 -17.38 -17.76 -31.73
CA ASP A 186 -17.47 -16.34 -32.11
C ASP A 186 -16.59 -15.32 -31.37
N LEU A 187 -15.41 -15.14 -31.97
CA LEU A 187 -14.85 -13.82 -32.22
C LEU A 187 -15.97 -12.86 -32.69
N TRP A 188 -16.23 -11.81 -31.90
CA TRP A 188 -17.05 -10.61 -32.19
C TRP A 188 -18.38 -10.53 -31.41
N SER A 189 -18.26 -10.42 -30.09
CA SER A 189 -19.24 -9.69 -29.26
C SER A 189 -18.48 -8.94 -28.16
N GLY A 190 -18.69 -7.62 -28.08
CA GLY A 190 -17.94 -6.69 -27.25
C GLY A 190 -18.26 -6.77 -25.75
N ASN A 191 -17.90 -7.87 -25.11
CA ASN A 191 -17.87 -7.96 -23.65
C ASN A 191 -16.44 -7.78 -23.15
N CYS A 192 -16.23 -6.74 -22.34
CA CYS A 192 -15.04 -6.59 -21.52
C CYS A 192 -14.91 -7.89 -20.68
N PRO A 193 -13.76 -8.59 -20.66
CA PRO A 193 -13.62 -9.81 -19.87
C PRO A 193 -13.95 -9.48 -18.41
N ASP A 194 -14.86 -10.26 -17.82
CA ASP A 194 -15.38 -10.01 -16.48
C ASP A 194 -14.20 -9.99 -15.49
N ILE A 195 -13.86 -8.80 -14.99
CA ILE A 195 -12.67 -8.59 -14.16
C ILE A 195 -12.94 -9.29 -12.84
N LYS A 196 -12.30 -10.44 -12.62
CA LYS A 196 -12.39 -11.18 -11.36
C LYS A 196 -11.80 -10.35 -10.23
N LEU A 197 -12.66 -9.88 -9.33
CA LEU A 197 -12.26 -9.10 -8.17
C LEU A 197 -11.63 -9.98 -7.09
N THR A 198 -10.63 -9.46 -6.39
CA THR A 198 -10.06 -10.13 -5.21
C THR A 198 -11.02 -10.05 -4.02
N HIS A 199 -10.84 -10.90 -3.01
CA HIS A 199 -11.60 -10.79 -1.76
C HIS A 199 -11.42 -9.43 -1.08
N GLU A 200 -10.24 -8.83 -1.19
CA GLU A 200 -9.95 -7.49 -0.68
C GLU A 200 -10.77 -6.41 -1.40
N GLN A 201 -10.82 -6.46 -2.75
CA GLN A 201 -11.67 -5.57 -3.55
C GLN A 201 -13.15 -5.81 -3.24
N GLN A 202 -13.59 -7.07 -3.14
CA GLN A 202 -14.97 -7.40 -2.84
C GLN A 202 -15.40 -6.88 -1.46
N ARG A 203 -14.53 -6.93 -0.45
CA ARG A 203 -14.80 -6.35 0.87
C ARG A 203 -15.05 -4.85 0.78
N ILE A 204 -14.24 -4.13 0.00
CA ILE A 204 -14.43 -2.70 -0.26
C ILE A 204 -15.78 -2.46 -0.95
N LEU A 205 -16.10 -3.24 -1.99
CA LEU A 205 -17.37 -3.13 -2.70
C LEU A 205 -18.59 -3.49 -1.85
N ASN A 206 -18.44 -4.31 -0.82
CA ASN A 206 -19.52 -4.64 0.11
C ASN A 206 -19.78 -3.53 1.14
N HIS A 207 -18.89 -2.55 1.26
CA HIS A 207 -19.06 -1.38 2.10
C HIS A 207 -19.86 -0.30 1.37
N LYS A 208 -21.15 -0.13 1.69
CA LYS A 208 -21.91 1.04 1.21
C LYS A 208 -21.51 2.27 2.03
N ILE A 209 -20.98 3.29 1.36
CA ILE A 209 -20.52 4.52 2.02
C ILE A 209 -21.71 5.33 2.56
N GLU A 210 -21.56 5.86 3.77
CA GLU A 210 -22.54 6.74 4.41
C GLU A 210 -21.97 8.15 4.62
N ARG A 211 -22.85 9.12 4.87
CA ARG A 211 -22.46 10.51 5.13
C ARG A 211 -21.57 10.61 6.37
N GLY A 212 -20.52 11.41 6.30
CA GLY A 212 -19.53 11.59 7.37
C GLY A 212 -18.54 10.42 7.55
N GLN A 213 -18.70 9.30 6.82
CA GLN A 213 -17.71 8.23 6.87
C GLN A 213 -16.45 8.60 6.11
N VAL A 214 -15.30 8.34 6.72
CA VAL A 214 -13.98 8.41 6.07
C VAL A 214 -13.44 6.99 5.96
N VAL A 215 -13.32 6.50 4.73
CA VAL A 215 -12.80 5.17 4.39
C VAL A 215 -11.41 5.32 3.80
N LYS A 216 -10.45 4.55 4.31
CA LYS A 216 -9.10 4.47 3.75
C LYS A 216 -8.89 3.15 3.04
N ILE A 217 -8.30 3.19 1.85
CA ILE A 217 -7.86 2.03 1.09
C ILE A 217 -6.35 2.13 0.92
N MET A 218 -5.63 1.37 1.75
CA MET A 218 -4.18 1.30 1.75
C MET A 218 -3.73 0.27 0.71
N ALA A 219 -3.13 0.73 -0.37
CA ALA A 219 -2.87 -0.11 -1.53
C ALA A 219 -1.38 -0.15 -1.86
N PHE A 220 -0.87 -1.30 -2.30
CA PHE A 220 0.46 -1.34 -2.90
C PHE A 220 0.44 -0.99 -4.39
N ALA A 221 1.63 -0.81 -4.96
CA ALA A 221 1.86 -0.63 -6.38
C ALA A 221 1.14 -1.69 -7.24
N GLY A 222 0.37 -1.24 -8.24
CA GLY A 222 -0.23 -2.14 -9.23
C GLY A 222 -1.45 -2.94 -8.77
N THR A 223 -1.99 -2.66 -7.57
CA THR A 223 -3.08 -3.44 -6.96
C THR A 223 -4.50 -3.07 -7.43
N GLY A 224 -4.61 -2.23 -8.46
CA GLY A 224 -5.91 -1.85 -9.02
C GLY A 224 -6.70 -0.83 -8.18
N LYS A 225 -6.02 0.17 -7.60
CA LYS A 225 -6.66 1.30 -6.87
C LYS A 225 -7.82 1.93 -7.66
N THR A 226 -7.50 2.51 -8.83
CA THR A 226 -8.47 3.20 -9.67
C THR A 226 -9.54 2.24 -10.22
N SER A 227 -9.18 1.00 -10.58
CA SER A 227 -10.16 0.00 -11.04
C SER A 227 -11.14 -0.41 -9.93
N THR A 228 -10.68 -0.46 -8.68
CA THR A 228 -11.54 -0.71 -7.52
C THR A 228 -12.54 0.42 -7.35
N LEU A 229 -12.13 1.68 -7.48
CA LEU A 229 -13.05 2.83 -7.44
C LEU A 229 -14.06 2.83 -8.58
N ILE A 230 -13.64 2.44 -9.79
CA ILE A 230 -14.55 2.32 -10.96
C ILE A 230 -15.63 1.27 -10.65
N LYS A 231 -15.22 0.07 -10.23
CA LYS A 231 -16.14 -1.03 -9.89
C LYS A 231 -17.04 -0.69 -8.71
N TYR A 232 -16.54 0.09 -7.75
CA TYR A 232 -17.33 0.63 -6.65
C TYR A 232 -18.44 1.57 -7.16
N ALA A 233 -18.10 2.53 -8.03
CA ALA A 233 -19.07 3.44 -8.61
C ALA A 233 -20.10 2.77 -9.53
N GLU A 234 -19.69 1.72 -10.26
CA GLU A 234 -20.58 0.88 -11.06
C GLU A 234 -21.59 0.13 -10.19
N LYS A 235 -21.14 -0.42 -9.06
CA LYS A 235 -21.99 -1.17 -8.12
C LYS A 235 -23.04 -0.27 -7.45
N PHE A 236 -22.66 0.95 -7.09
CA PHE A 236 -23.55 1.93 -6.46
C PHE A 236 -23.98 3.00 -7.47
N ALA A 237 -24.59 2.57 -8.58
CA ALA A 237 -24.99 3.44 -9.69
C ALA A 237 -26.04 4.49 -9.29
N GLU A 238 -26.75 4.30 -8.17
CA GLU A 238 -27.71 5.24 -7.61
C GLU A 238 -27.06 6.44 -6.90
N LEU A 239 -25.78 6.32 -6.53
CA LEU A 239 -25.04 7.37 -5.82
C LEU A 239 -24.24 8.23 -6.79
N ASN A 240 -24.05 9.50 -6.44
CA ASN A 240 -23.23 10.45 -7.18
C ASN A 240 -21.87 10.63 -6.53
N PHE A 241 -20.80 10.51 -7.32
CA PHE A 241 -19.44 10.58 -6.81
C PHE A 241 -18.63 11.71 -7.43
N LEU A 242 -17.73 12.28 -6.65
CA LEU A 242 -16.69 13.17 -7.13
C LEU A 242 -15.34 12.46 -7.05
N TYR A 243 -14.71 12.21 -8.20
CA TYR A 243 -13.36 11.68 -8.27
C TYR A 243 -12.34 12.81 -8.39
N VAL A 244 -11.44 12.89 -7.41
CA VAL A 244 -10.38 13.90 -7.34
C VAL A 244 -9.00 13.28 -7.28
N THR A 245 -8.07 13.86 -8.03
CA THR A 245 -6.68 13.40 -8.16
C THR A 245 -5.75 14.61 -8.25
N PHE A 246 -4.49 14.41 -7.86
CA PHE A 246 -3.45 15.43 -8.01
C PHE A 246 -3.03 15.63 -9.49
N ASN A 247 -2.92 14.55 -10.26
CA ASN A 247 -2.40 14.59 -11.62
C ASN A 247 -3.52 14.76 -12.65
N LYS A 248 -3.38 15.77 -13.53
CA LYS A 248 -4.31 16.02 -14.63
C LYS A 248 -4.43 14.82 -15.58
N ALA A 249 -3.34 14.12 -15.88
CA ALA A 249 -3.37 12.95 -16.76
C ALA A 249 -4.23 11.82 -16.18
N VAL A 250 -4.18 11.62 -14.86
CA VAL A 250 -5.00 10.63 -14.14
C VAL A 250 -6.47 11.05 -14.14
N ALA A 251 -6.76 12.35 -13.96
CA ALA A 251 -8.12 12.87 -14.05
C ALA A 251 -8.74 12.69 -15.45
N GLU A 252 -7.98 13.01 -16.51
CA GLU A 252 -8.44 12.84 -17.90
C GLU A 252 -8.62 11.36 -18.28
N ARG A 253 -7.74 10.48 -17.79
CA ARG A 253 -7.95 9.03 -17.93
C ARG A 253 -9.24 8.62 -17.21
N GLY A 254 -9.43 9.10 -15.98
CA GLY A 254 -10.63 8.88 -15.18
C GLY A 254 -11.91 9.19 -15.94
N LYS A 255 -12.01 10.36 -16.58
CA LYS A 255 -13.20 10.75 -17.38
C LYS A 255 -13.59 9.77 -18.48
N ARG A 256 -12.63 8.97 -18.98
CA ARG A 256 -12.88 7.98 -20.04
C ARG A 256 -13.34 6.63 -19.51
N VAL A 257 -13.02 6.31 -18.25
CA VAL A 257 -13.19 4.96 -17.69
C VAL A 257 -14.22 4.89 -16.56
N PHE A 258 -14.47 5.99 -15.85
CA PHE A 258 -15.49 6.01 -14.81
C PHE A 258 -16.91 6.08 -15.41
N PRO A 259 -17.91 5.49 -14.73
CA PRO A 259 -19.31 5.60 -15.12
C PRO A 259 -19.85 7.03 -14.98
N ARG A 260 -21.02 7.28 -15.58
CA ARG A 260 -21.62 8.62 -15.72
C ARG A 260 -21.97 9.30 -14.39
N ASN A 261 -22.16 8.53 -13.32
CA ASN A 261 -22.42 9.03 -11.96
C ASN A 261 -21.15 9.56 -11.25
N VAL A 262 -20.01 9.63 -11.94
CA VAL A 262 -18.74 10.10 -11.37
C VAL A 262 -18.24 11.34 -12.11
N ALA A 263 -18.09 12.45 -11.39
CA ALA A 263 -17.42 13.64 -11.91
C ALA A 263 -15.90 13.55 -11.66
N CYS A 264 -15.07 13.53 -12.71
CA CYS A 264 -13.62 13.48 -12.55
C CYS A 264 -12.96 14.88 -12.68
N LYS A 265 -12.24 15.31 -11.64
CA LYS A 265 -11.61 16.63 -11.53
C LYS A 265 -10.24 16.55 -10.84
N THR A 266 -9.45 17.61 -10.92
CA THR A 266 -8.31 17.84 -10.00
C THR A 266 -8.68 18.89 -8.95
N PHE A 267 -8.03 18.89 -7.79
CA PHE A 267 -8.24 19.92 -6.75
C PHE A 267 -8.05 21.33 -7.32
N HIS A 268 -6.95 21.56 -8.06
CA HIS A 268 -6.72 22.84 -8.73
C HIS A 268 -7.80 23.19 -9.75
N SER A 269 -8.39 22.21 -10.45
CA SER A 269 -9.48 22.51 -11.40
C SER A 269 -10.78 22.94 -10.71
N LEU A 270 -11.08 22.39 -9.53
CA LEU A 270 -12.21 22.81 -8.70
C LEU A 270 -12.00 24.23 -8.18
N ALA A 271 -10.83 24.48 -7.57
CA ALA A 271 -10.44 25.79 -7.07
C ALA A 271 -10.36 26.85 -8.19
N PHE A 272 -9.90 26.48 -9.38
CA PHE A 272 -9.85 27.37 -10.54
C PHE A 272 -11.25 27.80 -10.98
N GLY A 273 -12.22 26.88 -11.00
CA GLY A 273 -13.61 27.20 -11.33
C GLY A 273 -14.25 28.21 -10.37
N SER A 274 -13.94 28.10 -9.07
CA SER A 274 -14.51 28.96 -8.02
C SER A 274 -13.78 30.29 -7.85
N VAL A 275 -12.45 30.26 -7.80
CA VAL A 275 -11.60 31.41 -7.44
C VAL A 275 -10.67 31.80 -8.59
N GLY A 276 -9.95 30.84 -9.16
CA GLY A 276 -8.86 31.11 -10.12
C GLY A 276 -9.32 31.82 -11.42
N LYS A 277 -10.54 31.57 -11.89
CA LYS A 277 -11.10 32.20 -13.10
C LYS A 277 -11.12 33.73 -13.00
N ARG A 278 -11.52 34.27 -11.84
CA ARG A 278 -11.58 35.71 -11.57
C ARG A 278 -10.20 36.37 -11.68
N TYR A 279 -9.18 35.72 -11.12
CA TYR A 279 -7.78 36.19 -11.21
C TYR A 279 -7.23 36.10 -12.64
N LYS A 280 -7.61 35.06 -13.41
CA LYS A 280 -7.23 34.94 -14.82
C LYS A 280 -7.80 36.09 -15.66
N GLU A 281 -9.08 36.38 -15.51
CA GLU A 281 -9.77 37.44 -16.26
C GLU A 281 -9.19 38.83 -15.99
N LYS A 282 -8.75 39.10 -14.75
CA LYS A 282 -8.06 40.33 -14.37
C LYS A 282 -6.57 40.36 -14.78
N GLY A 283 -6.02 39.25 -15.29
CA GLY A 283 -4.60 39.12 -15.65
C GLY A 283 -3.65 39.07 -14.45
N LYS A 284 -4.17 38.76 -13.25
CA LYS A 284 -3.39 38.61 -12.00
C LYS A 284 -3.04 37.16 -11.68
N LEU A 285 -3.33 36.22 -12.58
CA LEU A 285 -2.96 34.81 -12.41
C LEU A 285 -1.58 34.52 -13.03
N ASN A 286 -0.71 33.92 -12.23
CA ASN A 286 0.50 33.28 -12.72
C ASN A 286 0.34 31.75 -12.71
N PHE A 287 0.44 31.13 -13.88
CA PHE A 287 0.35 29.69 -14.03
C PHE A 287 1.64 28.97 -13.59
N SER A 288 2.76 29.69 -13.48
CA SER A 288 4.03 29.14 -13.00
C SER A 288 4.21 29.37 -11.49
N ASN A 289 5.16 28.64 -10.90
CA ASN A 289 5.57 28.87 -9.53
C ASN A 289 6.19 30.28 -9.38
N LEU A 290 5.99 30.89 -8.21
CA LEU A 290 6.67 32.14 -7.85
C LEU A 290 8.18 31.99 -8.05
N SER A 291 8.81 32.95 -8.73
CA SER A 291 10.27 32.99 -8.86
C SER A 291 10.86 33.78 -7.70
N ALA A 292 11.98 33.32 -7.12
CA ALA A 292 12.67 34.06 -6.06
C ALA A 292 13.11 35.45 -6.54
N TYR A 293 13.44 35.57 -7.82
CA TYR A 293 13.77 36.83 -8.47
C TYR A 293 12.59 37.81 -8.44
N SER A 294 11.40 37.38 -8.87
CA SER A 294 10.20 38.22 -8.83
C SER A 294 9.87 38.65 -7.40
N VAL A 295 9.95 37.74 -6.44
CA VAL A 295 9.74 38.05 -5.01
C VAL A 295 10.76 39.06 -4.50
N SER A 296 12.02 38.99 -4.95
CA SER A 296 13.08 39.92 -4.52
C SER A 296 12.81 41.39 -4.86
N PHE A 297 12.01 41.68 -5.90
CA PHE A 297 11.58 43.05 -6.21
C PHE A 297 10.43 43.55 -5.34
N LEU A 298 9.66 42.64 -4.75
CA LEU A 298 8.52 42.97 -3.90
C LEU A 298 8.93 43.18 -2.43
N ILE A 299 10.14 42.76 -2.05
CA ILE A 299 10.64 42.84 -0.68
C ILE A 299 11.00 44.28 -0.30
N GLN A 300 10.53 44.71 0.87
CA GLN A 300 10.82 46.05 1.41
C GLN A 300 12.09 46.06 2.27
N HIS A 301 12.34 45.02 3.07
CA HIS A 301 13.49 44.93 3.97
C HIS A 301 14.78 44.54 3.23
N ARG A 302 15.58 45.55 2.90
CA ARG A 302 16.84 45.39 2.15
C ARG A 302 18.11 45.22 3.00
N LYS A 303 18.00 45.27 4.33
CA LYS A 303 19.15 45.17 5.24
C LYS A 303 19.44 43.71 5.63
N GLY A 304 20.70 43.43 5.95
CA GLY A 304 21.16 42.15 6.53
C GLY A 304 21.50 41.06 5.51
N GLN A 305 20.53 40.63 4.70
CA GLN A 305 20.67 39.49 3.80
C GLN A 305 20.54 39.90 2.32
N SER A 306 21.16 39.15 1.42
CA SER A 306 20.94 39.29 -0.02
C SER A 306 19.44 39.16 -0.36
N LEU A 307 18.93 40.09 -1.17
CA LEU A 307 17.53 40.12 -1.61
C LEU A 307 17.10 38.84 -2.31
N PHE A 308 18.02 38.17 -3.03
CA PHE A 308 17.71 36.91 -3.68
C PHE A 308 17.51 35.76 -2.68
N ILE A 309 18.37 35.71 -1.64
CA ILE A 309 18.22 34.71 -0.57
C ILE A 309 16.92 34.96 0.18
N ARG A 310 16.63 36.22 0.52
CA ARG A 310 15.37 36.58 1.18
C ARG A 310 14.16 36.29 0.29
N GLY A 311 14.25 36.58 -1.00
CA GLY A 311 13.23 36.23 -1.98
C GLY A 311 12.97 34.72 -2.04
N LYS A 312 14.01 33.90 -1.82
CA LYS A 312 13.86 32.44 -1.71
C LYS A 312 13.16 32.03 -0.41
N THR A 313 13.57 32.56 0.75
CA THR A 313 12.96 32.20 2.04
C THR A 313 11.51 32.68 2.14
N VAL A 314 11.20 33.89 1.67
CA VAL A 314 9.82 34.41 1.60
C VAL A 314 8.96 33.58 0.65
N LYS A 315 9.49 33.22 -0.53
CA LYS A 315 8.81 32.31 -1.45
C LYS A 315 8.51 30.96 -0.78
N GLU A 316 9.49 30.34 -0.15
CA GLU A 316 9.31 29.04 0.54
C GLU A 316 8.28 29.18 1.67
N THR A 317 8.30 30.29 2.42
CA THR A 317 7.30 30.61 3.45
C THR A 317 5.88 30.64 2.88
N LEU A 318 5.67 31.34 1.76
CA LEU A 318 4.38 31.37 1.07
C LEU A 318 3.96 29.98 0.58
N GLN A 319 4.89 29.19 0.04
CA GLN A 319 4.59 27.83 -0.45
C GLN A 319 4.20 26.89 0.70
N ASN A 320 4.89 26.96 1.84
CA ASN A 320 4.55 26.19 3.03
C ASN A 320 3.16 26.59 3.56
N PHE A 321 2.85 27.89 3.58
CA PHE A 321 1.51 28.38 3.95
C PHE A 321 0.42 27.93 2.96
N PHE A 322 0.69 27.95 1.66
CA PHE A 322 -0.29 27.46 0.67
C PHE A 322 -0.56 25.96 0.78
N ALA A 323 0.42 25.19 1.27
CA ALA A 323 0.27 23.76 1.52
C ALA A 323 -0.36 23.44 2.88
N SER A 324 -0.28 24.34 3.88
CA SER A 324 -0.79 24.11 5.24
C SER A 324 -2.31 24.28 5.35
N SER A 325 -2.90 23.77 6.43
CA SER A 325 -4.30 24.01 6.80
C SER A 325 -4.53 25.37 7.48
N ASP A 326 -3.46 26.09 7.83
CA ASP A 326 -3.49 27.26 8.71
C ASP A 326 -4.18 28.47 8.07
N GLU A 327 -4.87 29.28 8.86
CA GLU A 327 -5.62 30.43 8.34
C GLU A 327 -4.72 31.64 8.05
N GLU A 328 -3.59 31.75 8.77
CA GLU A 328 -2.66 32.86 8.70
C GLU A 328 -1.20 32.41 8.57
N ILE A 329 -0.34 33.30 8.07
CA ILE A 329 1.10 33.03 7.93
C ILE A 329 1.79 33.25 9.28
N SER A 330 2.39 32.18 9.79
CA SER A 330 3.14 32.13 11.05
C SER A 330 4.63 31.78 10.86
N GLU A 331 5.42 31.91 11.93
CA GLU A 331 6.85 31.55 11.95
C GLU A 331 7.14 30.06 11.66
N GLU A 332 6.15 29.19 11.83
CA GLU A 332 6.25 27.75 11.52
C GLU A 332 6.32 27.49 10.01
N HIS A 333 5.83 28.41 9.20
CA HIS A 333 5.90 28.33 7.75
C HIS A 333 7.29 28.71 7.21
N VAL A 334 8.11 29.40 8.00
CA VAL A 334 9.45 29.83 7.57
C VAL A 334 10.40 28.62 7.59
N PRO A 335 11.16 28.36 6.50
CA PRO A 335 12.11 27.26 6.48
C PRO A 335 13.12 27.39 7.63
N THR A 336 13.43 26.27 8.30
CA THR A 336 14.42 26.25 9.39
C THR A 336 15.83 26.59 8.89
N TRP A 337 16.13 26.24 7.64
CA TRP A 337 17.46 26.38 7.05
C TRP A 337 17.37 27.04 5.68
N PHE A 338 18.38 27.85 5.34
CA PHE A 338 18.58 28.38 4.00
C PHE A 338 20.01 28.14 3.53
N LYS A 339 20.26 28.27 2.22
CA LYS A 339 21.62 28.27 1.66
C LYS A 339 22.02 29.69 1.33
N ASN A 340 23.19 30.11 1.81
CA ASN A 340 23.72 31.44 1.51
C ASN A 340 24.32 31.52 0.09
N THR A 341 24.89 32.67 -0.29
CA THR A 341 25.50 32.91 -1.61
C THR A 341 26.66 31.97 -1.93
N HIS A 342 27.30 31.40 -0.91
CA HIS A 342 28.41 30.45 -1.05
C HIS A 342 27.93 28.98 -0.99
N GLY A 343 26.61 28.75 -0.96
CA GLY A 343 26.01 27.42 -0.88
C GLY A 343 26.04 26.78 0.52
N VAL A 344 26.53 27.50 1.53
CA VAL A 344 26.61 27.02 2.91
C VAL A 344 25.22 27.06 3.54
N ARG A 345 24.83 25.96 4.20
CA ARG A 345 23.55 25.84 4.91
C ARG A 345 23.63 26.55 6.26
N GLN A 346 22.74 27.51 6.49
CA GLN A 346 22.67 28.32 7.70
C GLN A 346 21.26 28.26 8.31
N LEU A 347 21.19 28.34 9.64
CA LEU A 347 19.94 28.39 10.38
C LEU A 347 19.27 29.76 10.18
N VAL A 348 17.95 29.78 9.99
CA VAL A 348 17.20 31.04 9.98
C VAL A 348 17.02 31.51 11.42
N THR A 349 17.50 32.71 11.74
CA THR A 349 17.37 33.31 13.08
C THR A 349 15.92 33.70 13.36
N LEU A 350 15.55 33.86 14.64
CA LEU A 350 14.21 34.29 15.03
C LEU A 350 13.84 35.66 14.44
N GLU A 351 14.80 36.59 14.37
CA GLU A 351 14.60 37.90 13.73
C GLU A 351 14.31 37.75 12.23
N GLU A 352 15.07 36.92 11.52
CA GLU A 352 14.81 36.65 10.10
C GLU A 352 13.47 35.94 9.89
N LYS A 353 13.04 35.06 10.81
CA LYS A 353 11.69 34.47 10.74
C LYS A 353 10.61 35.54 10.76
N LYS A 354 10.68 36.48 11.70
CA LYS A 354 9.73 37.59 11.81
C LYS A 354 9.68 38.45 10.54
N ILE A 355 10.85 38.79 10.00
CA ILE A 355 10.94 39.55 8.73
C ILE A 355 10.30 38.76 7.58
N ASN A 356 10.62 37.47 7.43
CA ASN A 356 10.04 36.63 6.37
C ASN A 356 8.51 36.54 6.47
N VAL A 357 7.96 36.42 7.68
CA VAL A 357 6.52 36.40 7.92
C VAL A 357 5.88 37.74 7.55
N GLN A 358 6.48 38.87 7.93
CA GLN A 358 5.97 40.20 7.60
C GLN A 358 5.93 40.42 6.08
N GLU A 359 7.03 40.13 5.39
CA GLU A 359 7.14 40.24 3.93
C GLU A 359 6.17 39.30 3.20
N ALA A 360 6.05 38.06 3.66
CA ALA A 360 5.11 37.10 3.11
C ALA A 360 3.65 37.57 3.28
N ASN A 361 3.30 38.12 4.44
CA ASN A 361 1.96 38.67 4.70
C ASN A 361 1.64 39.85 3.79
N GLU A 362 2.57 40.76 3.56
CA GLU A 362 2.37 41.89 2.66
C GLU A 362 2.15 41.43 1.21
N ILE A 363 3.01 40.53 0.73
CA ILE A 363 2.89 39.95 -0.61
C ILE A 363 1.55 39.22 -0.74
N TRP A 364 1.17 38.40 0.24
CA TRP A 364 -0.10 37.69 0.26
C TRP A 364 -1.31 38.63 0.24
N TYR A 365 -1.26 39.68 1.06
CA TYR A 365 -2.29 40.72 1.11
C TYR A 365 -2.49 41.39 -0.25
N ASN A 366 -1.40 41.75 -0.94
CA ASN A 366 -1.46 42.37 -2.26
C ASN A 366 -1.81 41.38 -3.39
N MET A 367 -1.44 40.10 -3.27
CA MET A 367 -1.89 39.04 -4.18
C MET A 367 -3.40 38.86 -4.16
N LYS A 368 -4.03 38.99 -2.99
CA LYS A 368 -5.49 38.85 -2.82
C LYS A 368 -6.27 39.96 -3.54
N LYS A 369 -5.76 41.18 -3.53
CA LYS A 369 -6.43 42.34 -4.16
C LYS A 369 -6.58 42.13 -5.68
N LEU A 370 -7.81 42.19 -6.19
CA LEU A 370 -8.08 42.09 -7.63
C LEU A 370 -7.81 43.39 -8.38
N ASP A 371 -8.04 44.53 -7.70
CA ASP A 371 -7.88 45.88 -8.24
C ASP A 371 -6.81 46.64 -7.42
N GLY A 372 -6.16 47.65 -8.02
CA GLY A 372 -5.17 48.52 -7.35
C GLY A 372 -3.69 48.18 -7.56
N ASP A 373 -3.36 47.15 -8.34
CA ASP A 373 -2.00 46.83 -8.78
C ASP A 373 -1.88 47.12 -10.28
N THR A 374 -1.63 48.39 -10.62
CA THR A 374 -1.61 48.90 -12.00
C THR A 374 -0.57 48.16 -12.86
N GLU A 375 0.56 47.78 -12.25
CA GLU A 375 1.65 47.04 -12.90
C GLU A 375 1.45 45.51 -12.88
N LYS A 376 0.48 45.02 -12.10
CA LYS A 376 0.19 43.58 -11.91
C LYS A 376 1.40 42.79 -11.41
N ASN A 377 2.20 43.40 -10.53
CA ASN A 377 3.41 42.80 -9.97
C ASN A 377 3.09 41.67 -8.97
N TYR A 378 1.94 41.75 -8.28
CA TYR A 378 1.51 40.78 -7.28
C TYR A 378 0.53 39.77 -7.87
N LYS A 379 1.06 38.79 -8.62
CA LYS A 379 0.25 37.73 -9.25
C LYS A 379 0.02 36.56 -8.30
N ILE A 380 -1.22 36.08 -8.22
CA ILE A 380 -1.56 34.87 -7.48
C ILE A 380 -1.09 33.63 -8.26
N THR A 381 -0.60 32.60 -7.57
CA THR A 381 -0.21 31.33 -8.19
C THR A 381 -1.36 30.32 -8.18
N CYS A 382 -1.14 29.17 -8.80
CA CYS A 382 -2.07 28.04 -8.70
C CYS A 382 -2.33 27.58 -7.27
N ASP A 383 -1.27 27.47 -6.47
CA ASP A 383 -1.40 27.09 -5.06
C ASP A 383 -1.97 28.24 -4.22
N GLY A 384 -1.73 29.50 -4.61
CA GLY A 384 -2.32 30.67 -3.97
C GLY A 384 -3.85 30.73 -4.10
N TYR A 385 -4.42 30.52 -5.30
CA TYR A 385 -5.88 30.48 -5.42
C TYR A 385 -6.48 29.21 -4.81
N LEU A 386 -5.73 28.10 -4.77
CA LEU A 386 -6.14 26.90 -4.05
C LEU A 386 -6.23 27.18 -2.56
N LYS A 387 -5.26 27.92 -2.00
CA LYS A 387 -5.28 28.37 -0.60
C LYS A 387 -6.49 29.28 -0.33
N LEU A 388 -6.78 30.25 -1.20
CA LEU A 388 -8.01 31.06 -1.06
C LEU A 388 -9.28 30.23 -1.09
N TRP A 389 -9.33 29.21 -1.96
CA TRP A 389 -10.46 28.31 -2.01
C TRP A 389 -10.59 27.49 -0.73
N GLN A 390 -9.48 26.96 -0.19
CA GLN A 390 -9.46 26.28 1.11
C GLN A 390 -9.96 27.19 2.25
N LEU A 391 -9.45 28.42 2.32
CA LEU A 391 -9.85 29.40 3.34
C LEU A 391 -11.33 29.81 3.22
N SER A 392 -11.93 29.70 2.03
CA SER A 392 -13.37 29.92 1.86
C SER A 392 -14.26 28.81 2.40
N LYS A 393 -13.67 27.72 2.94
CA LYS A 393 -14.34 26.54 3.48
C LYS A 393 -15.43 26.00 2.53
N PRO A 394 -15.01 25.56 1.33
CA PRO A 394 -15.93 25.27 0.25
C PRO A 394 -16.76 24.02 0.56
N GLN A 395 -18.01 24.00 0.11
CA GLN A 395 -18.90 22.86 0.25
C GLN A 395 -19.17 22.23 -1.13
N LEU A 396 -18.71 21.00 -1.31
CA LEU A 396 -18.84 20.19 -2.51
C LEU A 396 -20.20 19.48 -2.50
N THR A 397 -21.24 20.23 -2.85
CA THR A 397 -22.63 19.73 -2.87
C THR A 397 -22.92 18.89 -4.12
N GLY A 398 -23.96 18.06 -4.05
CA GLY A 398 -24.40 17.20 -5.15
C GLY A 398 -23.67 15.85 -5.27
N TYR A 399 -22.86 15.49 -4.27
CA TYR A 399 -22.16 14.21 -4.22
C TYR A 399 -22.47 13.48 -2.91
N ASP A 400 -22.65 12.17 -3.00
CA ASP A 400 -22.84 11.26 -1.86
C ASP A 400 -21.50 10.84 -1.27
N ALA A 401 -20.45 10.74 -2.11
CA ALA A 401 -19.09 10.58 -1.64
C ALA A 401 -18.02 11.15 -2.59
N ILE A 402 -16.85 11.44 -2.03
CA ILE A 402 -15.65 11.91 -2.74
C ILE A 402 -14.60 10.81 -2.74
N PHE A 403 -14.11 10.46 -3.93
CA PHE A 403 -12.95 9.59 -4.08
C PHE A 403 -11.70 10.44 -4.25
N VAL A 404 -10.70 10.21 -3.40
CA VAL A 404 -9.38 10.85 -3.52
C VAL A 404 -8.37 9.78 -3.86
N ASP A 405 -7.89 9.79 -5.12
CA ASP A 405 -6.82 8.90 -5.58
C ASP A 405 -5.44 9.54 -5.43
N GLU A 406 -4.43 8.71 -5.22
CA GLU A 406 -3.08 9.10 -4.81
C GLU A 406 -3.07 10.00 -3.55
N ALA A 407 -3.92 9.64 -2.58
CA ALA A 407 -4.14 10.43 -1.36
C ALA A 407 -2.85 10.65 -0.54
N GLN A 408 -1.82 9.80 -0.66
CA GLN A 408 -0.54 10.00 0.02
C GLN A 408 0.17 11.30 -0.35
N ASP A 409 -0.14 11.89 -1.51
CA ASP A 409 0.49 13.10 -2.02
C ASP A 409 -0.37 14.36 -1.78
N CYS A 410 -1.44 14.26 -1.00
CA CYS A 410 -2.25 15.41 -0.60
C CYS A 410 -1.49 16.31 0.39
N THR A 411 -1.61 17.62 0.20
CA THR A 411 -1.15 18.62 1.18
C THR A 411 -2.17 18.80 2.29
N PRO A 412 -1.78 19.25 3.50
CA PRO A 412 -2.73 19.58 4.57
C PRO A 412 -3.88 20.49 4.14
N ALA A 413 -3.65 21.47 3.26
CA ALA A 413 -4.69 22.32 2.69
C ALA A 413 -5.76 21.51 1.93
N ILE A 414 -5.34 20.53 1.11
CA ILE A 414 -6.26 19.66 0.39
C ILE A 414 -7.02 18.75 1.35
N VAL A 415 -6.34 18.23 2.38
CA VAL A 415 -6.95 17.38 3.41
C VAL A 415 -8.02 18.15 4.18
N ASP A 416 -7.77 19.39 4.56
CA ASP A 416 -8.76 20.26 5.22
C ASP A 416 -10.01 20.47 4.35
N ILE A 417 -9.84 20.66 3.04
CA ILE A 417 -10.97 20.74 2.10
C ILE A 417 -11.75 19.42 2.08
N VAL A 418 -11.08 18.28 1.96
CA VAL A 418 -11.76 16.97 1.83
C VAL A 418 -12.49 16.59 3.12
N LEU A 419 -11.87 16.80 4.29
CA LEU A 419 -12.44 16.40 5.58
C LEU A 419 -13.51 17.35 6.10
N SER A 420 -13.62 18.56 5.55
CA SER A 420 -14.70 19.51 5.88
C SER A 420 -16.01 19.23 5.11
N GLN A 421 -16.05 18.20 4.28
CA GLN A 421 -17.23 17.84 3.50
C GLN A 421 -18.19 16.98 4.32
N SER A 422 -19.49 17.19 4.16
CA SER A 422 -20.53 16.43 4.87
C SER A 422 -20.81 15.04 4.26
N CYS A 423 -20.33 14.79 3.04
CA CYS A 423 -20.53 13.53 2.32
C CYS A 423 -19.51 12.46 2.76
N GLY A 424 -19.63 11.24 2.24
CA GLY A 424 -18.64 10.20 2.49
C GLY A 424 -17.30 10.51 1.80
N VAL A 425 -16.19 10.02 2.33
CA VAL A 425 -14.86 10.20 1.74
C VAL A 425 -14.18 8.85 1.63
N ILE A 426 -13.69 8.52 0.43
CA ILE A 426 -12.85 7.34 0.19
C ILE A 426 -11.47 7.81 -0.26
N LEU A 427 -10.48 7.64 0.62
CA LEU A 427 -9.07 7.94 0.35
C LEU A 427 -8.38 6.66 -0.11
N VAL A 428 -7.81 6.65 -1.32
CA VAL A 428 -7.05 5.53 -1.84
C VAL A 428 -5.65 5.98 -2.25
N GLY A 429 -4.66 5.15 -1.96
CA GLY A 429 -3.28 5.46 -2.33
C GLY A 429 -2.27 4.45 -1.80
N ASP A 430 -1.01 4.67 -2.17
CA ASP A 430 0.11 3.86 -1.67
C ASP A 430 0.95 4.70 -0.71
N PRO A 431 0.90 4.45 0.61
CA PRO A 431 1.65 5.23 1.58
C PRO A 431 3.17 5.13 1.37
N HIS A 432 3.64 4.15 0.59
CA HIS A 432 5.05 3.94 0.32
C HIS A 432 5.54 4.63 -0.94
N GLN A 433 4.64 5.16 -1.78
CA GLN A 433 4.95 5.91 -3.00
C GLN A 433 4.82 7.43 -2.85
N GLN A 434 4.88 7.92 -1.61
CA GLN A 434 4.88 9.37 -1.37
C GLN A 434 6.18 10.01 -1.88
N ILE A 435 6.06 10.81 -2.94
CA ILE A 435 7.21 11.47 -3.59
C ILE A 435 7.07 13.00 -3.67
N TYR A 436 5.92 13.55 -3.27
CA TYR A 436 5.64 15.00 -3.35
C TYR A 436 5.91 15.77 -2.04
N THR A 437 6.69 15.21 -1.11
CA THR A 437 7.02 15.87 0.18
C THR A 437 7.68 17.24 0.00
N PHE A 438 8.44 17.44 -1.09
CA PHE A 438 9.04 18.74 -1.44
C PHE A 438 8.01 19.86 -1.74
N ARG A 439 6.73 19.52 -1.92
CA ARG A 439 5.61 20.47 -2.07
C ARG A 439 4.77 20.62 -0.79
N GLY A 440 5.24 20.11 0.35
CA GLY A 440 4.49 20.10 1.61
C GLY A 440 3.44 19.00 1.71
N ALA A 441 3.47 17.98 0.83
CA ALA A 441 2.63 16.81 1.01
C ALA A 441 3.06 16.03 2.26
N VAL A 442 2.08 15.71 3.11
CA VAL A 442 2.26 14.87 4.30
C VAL A 442 1.58 13.53 4.06
N ASN A 443 2.00 12.47 4.75
CA ASN A 443 1.45 11.13 4.50
C ASN A 443 0.02 11.03 5.07
N THR A 444 -0.91 11.58 4.29
CA THR A 444 -2.33 11.76 4.60
C THR A 444 -2.98 10.43 4.97
N LEU A 445 -2.57 9.35 4.29
CA LEU A 445 -3.06 8.01 4.55
C LEU A 445 -2.75 7.49 5.96
N TYR A 446 -1.69 7.97 6.64
CA TYR A 446 -1.46 7.65 8.05
C TYR A 446 -2.08 8.65 9.02
N MET A 447 -2.09 9.95 8.66
CA MET A 447 -2.48 11.00 9.61
C MET A 447 -3.98 11.19 9.77
N VAL A 448 -4.76 10.94 8.72
CA VAL A 448 -6.20 11.26 8.73
C VAL A 448 -7.00 10.31 9.63
N PRO A 449 -7.91 10.79 10.51
CA PRO A 449 -8.84 9.89 11.20
C PRO A 449 -9.70 9.11 10.19
N HIS A 450 -10.02 7.86 10.49
CA HIS A 450 -10.84 7.03 9.60
C HIS A 450 -11.85 6.22 10.38
N THR A 451 -13.00 5.98 9.75
CA THR A 451 -14.04 5.08 10.24
C THR A 451 -13.74 3.63 9.85
N HIS A 452 -13.18 3.43 8.65
CA HIS A 452 -12.89 2.11 8.11
C HIS A 452 -11.57 2.12 7.34
N ILE A 453 -10.85 0.99 7.41
CA ILE A 453 -9.60 0.78 6.69
C ILE A 453 -9.61 -0.55 5.93
N TYR A 454 -9.24 -0.48 4.66
CA TYR A 454 -9.11 -1.62 3.78
C TYR A 454 -7.69 -1.66 3.21
N TYR A 455 -7.29 -2.84 2.74
CA TYR A 455 -5.97 -3.07 2.16
C TYR A 455 -6.12 -3.71 0.78
N LEU A 456 -5.26 -3.31 -0.15
CA LEU A 456 -5.09 -3.98 -1.44
C LEU A 456 -3.63 -4.43 -1.55
N THR A 457 -3.41 -5.75 -1.57
CA THR A 457 -2.07 -6.36 -1.45
C THR A 457 -1.59 -7.08 -2.70
N GLN A 458 -2.50 -7.55 -3.56
CA GLN A 458 -2.18 -8.24 -4.81
C GLN A 458 -2.03 -7.27 -5.98
N SER A 459 -0.83 -7.21 -6.55
CA SER A 459 -0.50 -6.46 -7.77
C SER A 459 -0.93 -7.24 -9.01
N PHE A 460 -1.54 -6.57 -9.97
CA PHE A 460 -1.86 -7.12 -11.30
C PHE A 460 -0.84 -6.69 -12.36
N ARG A 461 0.23 -6.00 -11.95
CA ARG A 461 1.24 -5.44 -12.88
C ARG A 461 2.44 -6.36 -13.06
N PHE A 462 2.76 -7.16 -12.06
CA PHE A 462 3.96 -7.98 -12.04
C PHE A 462 3.73 -9.25 -11.22
N GLY A 463 4.42 -10.32 -11.61
CA GLY A 463 4.37 -11.60 -10.93
C GLY A 463 5.19 -11.65 -9.63
N PRO A 464 5.23 -12.82 -8.98
CA PRO A 464 5.68 -12.93 -7.60
C PRO A 464 7.17 -12.67 -7.36
N GLU A 465 8.04 -12.90 -8.36
CA GLU A 465 9.48 -12.65 -8.19
C GLU A 465 9.80 -11.16 -8.02
N ILE A 466 9.11 -10.29 -8.80
CA ILE A 466 9.25 -8.83 -8.65
C ILE A 466 8.57 -8.38 -7.35
N ALA A 467 7.42 -8.98 -7.01
CA ALA A 467 6.72 -8.69 -5.77
C ALA A 467 7.56 -9.03 -4.53
N TYR A 468 8.31 -10.14 -4.55
CA TYR A 468 9.25 -10.52 -3.49
C TYR A 468 10.32 -9.46 -3.28
N VAL A 469 10.94 -8.97 -4.36
CA VAL A 469 11.96 -7.92 -4.28
C VAL A 469 11.34 -6.64 -3.71
N GLY A 470 10.16 -6.23 -4.20
CA GLY A 470 9.44 -5.07 -3.69
C GLY A 470 9.09 -5.20 -2.20
N ALA A 471 8.55 -6.34 -1.78
CA ALA A 471 8.23 -6.62 -0.38
C ALA A 471 9.49 -6.60 0.50
N THR A 472 10.60 -7.14 0.01
CA THR A 472 11.88 -7.15 0.74
C THR A 472 12.42 -5.74 0.95
N ILE A 473 12.37 -4.88 -0.07
CA ILE A 473 12.78 -3.47 0.06
C ILE A 473 11.88 -2.74 1.06
N LEU A 474 10.56 -2.96 1.01
CA LEU A 474 9.62 -2.36 1.97
C LEU A 474 9.89 -2.79 3.41
N ASP A 475 10.24 -4.06 3.61
CA ASP A 475 10.58 -4.59 4.92
C ASP A 475 11.91 -4.01 5.42
N VAL A 476 12.98 -4.08 4.64
CA VAL A 476 14.31 -3.60 5.05
C VAL A 476 14.31 -2.09 5.29
N CYS A 477 13.73 -1.30 4.39
CA CYS A 477 13.78 0.16 4.46
C CYS A 477 12.70 0.76 5.37
N LYS A 478 11.52 0.13 5.47
CA LYS A 478 10.35 0.70 6.17
C LYS A 478 9.78 -0.19 7.27
N ARG A 479 10.37 -1.36 7.54
CA ARG A 479 9.92 -2.36 8.53
C ARG A 479 8.47 -2.79 8.31
N MET A 480 8.03 -2.80 7.06
CA MET A 480 6.68 -3.24 6.68
C MET A 480 6.59 -4.76 6.68
N ARG A 481 6.04 -5.31 7.77
CA ARG A 481 5.94 -6.77 7.98
C ARG A 481 4.51 -7.29 8.17
N ASN A 482 3.57 -6.40 8.52
CA ASN A 482 2.19 -6.79 8.83
C ASN A 482 1.34 -7.05 7.56
N LYS A 483 1.83 -6.61 6.40
CA LYS A 483 1.21 -6.78 5.09
C LYS A 483 2.30 -7.04 4.05
N THR A 484 2.04 -7.96 3.14
CA THR A 484 3.00 -8.42 2.13
C THR A 484 2.47 -8.11 0.75
N LEU A 485 3.32 -7.54 -0.11
CA LEU A 485 3.03 -7.34 -1.53
C LEU A 485 3.04 -8.68 -2.27
N VAL A 486 1.92 -9.02 -2.91
CA VAL A 486 1.74 -10.26 -3.67
C VAL A 486 1.72 -9.91 -5.16
N GLY A 487 2.44 -10.65 -6.00
CA GLY A 487 2.41 -10.47 -7.46
C GLY A 487 1.44 -11.45 -8.10
N GLY A 488 0.41 -10.94 -8.76
CA GLY A 488 -0.66 -11.73 -9.38
C GLY A 488 -0.41 -12.16 -10.81
#